data_AF-A0AAU5IF17-F1
#
_entry.id   AF-A0AAU5IF17-F1
#
_cell.length_a   1.000
_cell.length_b   1.000
_cell.length_c   1.000
_cell.angle_alpha   90.00
_cell.angle_beta   90.00
_cell.angle_gamma   90.00
#
_symmetry.space_group_name_H-M   'P 1'
#
loop_
_entity.id
_entity.type
_entity.pdbx_description
1 polymer ?
#
loop_
_entity_poly.entity_id
_entity_poly.type
_entity_poly.pdbx_seq_one_letter_code
_entity_poly.pdbx_strand_id
1 'polypeptide(L)'
;MSLVLLLLILGQPAEMSGSRATTALLDGPGVTGRRSGVQVCGRTMVGVAHQDDDLLFIDPEIQQSLGPRCAFSTVYLTAGDAGHAYAGDHYVQSREKGVRAAYAEMVGVPNRWTRHDIHVGTRTIASFTLNGSFSVRLSFLRLPDGNPVGTGYPRHAHQSLLRLFRGEIRAIQPVDKSQGYTEQQLIDTLTALARQDGIKRVLTLDYDNTFFGHTYMPGADHSDHGVAGRYLRRVAFALPGVTPIGATGYLGYDMSRLPENLGPILARQKEEIFQSYRVGAGCESRPCPAGHYMGGKYVEWVHREYSLKPRTARSGEIVSAIGLANAKGRHERCLGPAAGAKGSHATVAAGTFDCTGQADQSWRINAGTIESKAGPRCLTAAARRVTLARCDGRPHQEWRRGADGEIQSAGAAAAGRCLFQEDLALRNPRLLLKPCSPLRPELSWYGAGALPVSVATSSAPTPVP
;
A
#
# COMPACT_ATOMS: atom_id res chain seq x y z
N MET A 1 -58.91 1.87 48.69
CA MET A 1 -57.87 0.95 49.21
C MET A 1 -57.23 0.22 48.04
N SER A 2 -55.89 0.10 48.09
CA SER A 2 -55.02 -0.79 47.29
C SER A 2 -54.86 -0.42 45.80
N LEU A 3 -53.80 0.26 45.36
CA LEU A 3 -52.34 -0.02 45.44
C LEU A 3 -51.97 -1.29 44.66
N VAL A 4 -51.48 -1.13 43.42
CA VAL A 4 -50.88 -2.20 42.61
C VAL A 4 -49.37 -1.97 42.55
N LEU A 5 -48.68 -3.05 42.93
CA LEU A 5 -47.28 -3.19 43.27
C LEU A 5 -46.40 -3.28 42.02
N LEU A 6 -45.32 -2.50 41.99
CA LEU A 6 -44.25 -2.56 40.99
C LEU A 6 -43.25 -3.66 41.40
N LEU A 7 -43.09 -4.72 40.62
CA LEU A 7 -42.01 -5.70 40.79
C LEU A 7 -40.84 -5.38 39.85
N LEU A 8 -39.70 -5.03 40.46
CA LEU A 8 -38.37 -4.94 39.84
C LEU A 8 -37.81 -6.35 39.60
N ILE A 9 -37.48 -6.68 38.35
CA ILE A 9 -36.64 -7.83 38.01
C ILE A 9 -35.22 -7.29 37.75
N LEU A 10 -34.31 -7.59 38.67
CA LEU A 10 -32.88 -7.35 38.53
C LEU A 10 -32.28 -8.37 37.54
N GLY A 11 -31.99 -7.93 36.32
CA GLY A 11 -31.17 -8.69 35.37
C GLY A 11 -29.69 -8.52 35.68
N GLN A 12 -28.99 -9.65 35.88
CA GLN A 12 -27.54 -9.70 36.05
C GLN A 12 -26.82 -9.19 34.78
N PRO A 13 -25.67 -8.49 34.91
CA PRO A 13 -24.89 -8.09 33.74
C PRO A 13 -24.24 -9.33 33.10
N ALA A 14 -24.51 -9.51 31.81
CA ALA A 14 -23.80 -10.47 30.99
C ALA A 14 -22.31 -10.10 30.93
N GLU A 15 -21.45 -11.06 31.31
CA GLU A 15 -20.02 -11.00 31.06
C GLU A 15 -19.78 -10.91 29.54
N MET A 16 -19.48 -9.71 29.07
CA MET A 16 -18.93 -9.51 27.73
C MET A 16 -17.50 -10.04 27.71
N SER A 17 -17.36 -11.27 27.23
CA SER A 17 -16.09 -11.83 26.78
C SER A 17 -15.42 -10.86 25.81
N GLY A 18 -14.35 -10.23 26.28
CA GLY A 18 -13.58 -9.24 25.53
C GLY A 18 -12.97 -9.86 24.29
N SER A 19 -13.51 -9.52 23.12
CA SER A 19 -12.80 -9.67 21.86
C SER A 19 -11.60 -8.73 21.90
N ARG A 20 -10.40 -9.27 22.16
CA ARG A 20 -9.15 -8.55 21.97
C ARG A 20 -9.02 -8.23 20.48
N ALA A 21 -9.44 -7.02 20.10
CA ALA A 21 -9.01 -6.40 18.86
C ALA A 21 -7.48 -6.46 18.85
N THR A 22 -6.92 -7.14 17.86
CA THR A 22 -5.48 -7.28 17.70
C THR A 22 -4.97 -5.92 17.21
N THR A 23 -4.47 -5.10 18.14
CA THR A 23 -3.84 -3.82 17.84
C THR A 23 -2.70 -4.07 16.86
N ALA A 24 -2.82 -3.61 15.62
CA ALA A 24 -1.68 -3.53 14.73
C ALA A 24 -0.62 -2.64 15.41
N LEU A 25 0.63 -3.09 15.39
CA LEU A 25 1.77 -2.36 15.96
C LEU A 25 2.06 -1.15 15.05
N LEU A 26 1.42 -0.03 15.36
CA LEU A 26 1.72 1.26 14.76
C LEU A 26 2.80 1.93 15.61
N ASP A 27 3.84 2.47 14.99
CA ASP A 27 4.74 3.40 15.67
C ASP A 27 4.27 4.82 15.37
N GLY A 28 4.25 5.67 16.39
CA GLY A 28 4.55 7.08 16.17
C GLY A 28 6.05 7.31 16.08
N PRO A 29 6.52 8.50 15.71
CA PRO A 29 7.93 8.83 15.77
C PRO A 29 8.39 8.78 17.24
N GLY A 30 8.83 7.60 17.67
CA GLY A 30 9.44 7.39 18.96
C GLY A 30 10.76 8.12 18.95
N VAL A 31 10.92 9.05 19.91
CA VAL A 31 12.21 9.64 20.26
C VAL A 31 13.13 8.50 20.69
N THR A 32 13.79 7.87 19.72
CA THR A 32 14.77 6.82 19.96
C THR A 32 16.06 7.21 19.28
N GLY A 33 17.02 7.60 20.12
CA GLY A 33 18.45 7.54 19.86
C GLY A 33 18.95 8.28 18.63
N ARG A 34 19.64 9.40 18.88
CA ARG A 34 20.61 9.99 17.94
C ARG A 34 21.45 8.86 17.32
N ARG A 35 21.12 8.45 16.09
CA ARG A 35 21.95 7.53 15.31
C ARG A 35 23.22 8.27 14.94
N SER A 36 24.25 8.12 15.77
CA SER A 36 25.62 8.52 15.47
C SER A 36 26.20 7.58 14.43
N GLY A 37 25.83 7.83 13.18
CA GLY A 37 26.43 7.27 11.98
C GLY A 37 25.92 8.12 10.83
N VAL A 38 26.79 8.60 9.95
CA VAL A 38 26.34 9.44 8.84
C VAL A 38 25.48 8.58 7.92
N GLN A 39 24.15 8.69 8.05
CA GLN A 39 23.22 7.91 7.25
C GLN A 39 23.41 8.31 5.79
N VAL A 40 23.98 7.40 4.99
CA VAL A 40 23.97 7.51 3.53
C VAL A 40 22.56 7.08 3.09
N CYS A 41 21.60 7.96 3.28
CA CYS A 41 20.30 7.87 2.63
C CYS A 41 20.52 7.84 1.10
N GLY A 42 20.00 6.82 0.42
CA GLY A 42 19.96 6.80 -1.04
C GLY A 42 18.89 7.76 -1.58
N ARG A 43 18.53 7.61 -2.85
CA ARG A 43 17.36 8.30 -3.41
C ARG A 43 16.09 7.57 -2.97
N THR A 44 15.14 8.32 -2.39
CA THR A 44 13.84 7.84 -1.94
C THR A 44 12.76 8.31 -2.92
N MET A 45 11.89 7.41 -3.34
CA MET A 45 10.67 7.78 -4.05
C MET A 45 9.54 7.90 -3.05
N VAL A 46 8.80 9.00 -3.11
CA VAL A 46 7.53 9.17 -2.39
C VAL A 46 6.43 9.15 -3.44
N GLY A 47 5.61 8.11 -3.47
CA GLY A 47 4.54 8.02 -4.46
C GLY A 47 3.18 8.01 -3.79
N VAL A 48 2.34 8.97 -4.17
CA VAL A 48 1.03 9.22 -3.57
C VAL A 48 -0.01 9.54 -4.63
N ALA A 49 -1.29 9.59 -4.26
CA ALA A 49 -2.35 9.88 -5.21
C ALA A 49 -2.38 11.37 -5.53
N HIS A 50 -2.43 12.21 -4.50
CA HIS A 50 -2.78 13.63 -4.56
C HIS A 50 -1.69 14.54 -3.99
N GLN A 51 -1.72 15.83 -4.36
CA GLN A 51 -0.67 16.82 -4.13
C GLN A 51 -0.46 17.24 -2.66
N ASP A 52 -1.32 16.78 -1.75
CA ASP A 52 -1.21 17.01 -0.30
C ASP A 52 -0.91 15.73 0.49
N ASP A 53 -1.06 14.56 -0.10
CA ASP A 53 -0.99 13.28 0.61
C ASP A 53 0.35 13.07 1.32
N ASP A 54 1.46 13.39 0.66
CA ASP A 54 2.78 13.22 1.24
C ASP A 54 3.03 14.21 2.38
N LEU A 55 2.51 15.44 2.26
CA LEU A 55 2.57 16.45 3.32
C LEU A 55 1.69 16.09 4.53
N LEU A 56 0.56 15.43 4.31
CA LEU A 56 -0.41 15.11 5.35
C LEU A 56 -0.14 13.79 6.05
N PHE A 57 0.30 12.76 5.32
CA PHE A 57 0.31 11.39 5.81
C PHE A 57 1.72 10.79 5.94
N ILE A 58 2.70 11.32 5.20
CA ILE A 58 4.08 10.80 5.19
C ILE A 58 5.05 11.74 5.92
N ASP A 59 4.84 13.05 5.88
CA ASP A 59 5.61 13.98 6.72
C ASP A 59 5.26 13.74 8.23
N PRO A 60 6.21 13.80 9.19
CA PRO A 60 7.59 14.29 9.11
C PRO A 60 8.69 13.34 8.61
N GLU A 61 8.45 12.10 8.16
CA GLU A 61 9.52 11.23 7.62
C GLU A 61 10.34 11.94 6.54
N ILE A 62 9.68 12.68 5.66
CA ILE A 62 10.32 13.38 4.54
C ILE A 62 11.24 14.47 5.08
N GLN A 63 10.72 15.41 5.89
CA GLN A 63 11.53 16.51 6.40
C GLN A 63 12.70 16.02 7.29
N GLN A 64 12.50 14.96 8.08
CA GLN A 64 13.55 14.40 8.93
C GLN A 64 14.63 13.66 8.16
N SER A 65 14.28 13.12 6.99
CA SER A 65 15.19 12.39 6.13
C SER A 65 15.85 13.27 5.07
N LEU A 66 15.57 14.58 5.03
CA LEU A 66 16.30 15.51 4.16
C LEU A 66 17.72 15.74 4.68
N GLY A 67 18.68 15.76 3.76
CA GLY A 67 20.08 16.04 4.10
C GLY A 67 20.98 16.03 2.86
N PRO A 68 22.26 16.41 2.99
CA PRO A 68 23.17 16.61 1.85
C PRO A 68 23.39 15.38 0.94
N ARG A 69 23.05 14.18 1.41
CA ARG A 69 23.15 12.93 0.64
C ARG A 69 21.81 12.26 0.36
N CYS A 70 20.71 12.81 0.85
CA CYS A 70 19.36 12.26 0.68
C CYS A 70 18.65 13.03 -0.42
N ALA A 71 18.06 12.33 -1.39
CA ALA A 71 17.22 12.96 -2.39
C ALA A 71 15.86 12.29 -2.50
N PHE A 72 14.84 13.10 -2.73
CA PHE A 72 13.45 12.73 -2.83
C PHE A 72 12.95 12.98 -4.24
N SER A 73 12.39 11.92 -4.85
CA SER A 73 11.61 12.02 -6.06
C SER A 73 10.16 11.73 -5.71
N THR A 74 9.36 12.78 -5.55
CA THR A 74 7.94 12.65 -5.25
C THR A 74 7.15 12.55 -6.55
N VAL A 75 6.22 11.60 -6.60
CA VAL A 75 5.41 11.29 -7.78
C VAL A 75 3.93 11.29 -7.39
N TYR A 76 3.18 12.16 -8.03
CA TYR A 76 1.73 12.27 -7.87
C TYR A 76 1.04 11.55 -9.03
N LEU A 77 0.26 10.52 -8.72
CA LEU A 77 -0.40 9.71 -9.74
C LEU A 77 -1.56 10.47 -10.39
N THR A 78 -2.39 11.15 -9.60
CA THR A 78 -3.54 11.90 -10.11
C THR A 78 -3.27 13.40 -10.15
N ALA A 79 -4.11 14.13 -10.87
CA ALA A 79 -4.15 15.58 -10.86
C ALA A 79 -4.83 16.14 -9.60
N GLY A 80 -5.46 15.25 -8.81
CA GLY A 80 -6.29 15.65 -7.68
C GLY A 80 -7.30 16.71 -8.07
N ASP A 81 -7.91 16.57 -9.24
CA ASP A 81 -8.70 17.61 -9.88
C ASP A 81 -10.12 17.70 -9.31
N ALA A 82 -10.57 16.74 -8.50
CA ALA A 82 -11.92 16.71 -7.91
C ALA A 82 -13.06 16.94 -8.93
N GLY A 83 -12.88 16.56 -10.20
CA GLY A 83 -13.83 16.76 -11.28
C GLY A 83 -13.76 18.13 -11.97
N HIS A 84 -12.79 18.98 -11.60
CA HIS A 84 -12.51 20.25 -12.26
C HIS A 84 -11.88 20.04 -13.65
N ALA A 85 -12.01 21.06 -14.50
CA ALA A 85 -11.34 21.04 -15.80
C ALA A 85 -9.84 21.26 -15.63
N TYR A 86 -9.01 20.66 -16.49
CA TYR A 86 -7.57 20.98 -16.49
C TYR A 86 -7.27 22.29 -17.23
N ALA A 87 -7.98 22.55 -18.33
CA ALA A 87 -7.85 23.76 -19.13
C ALA A 87 -8.99 24.73 -18.81
N GLY A 88 -8.67 26.01 -18.62
CA GLY A 88 -9.66 27.05 -18.31
C GLY A 88 -10.09 27.11 -16.84
N ASP A 89 -9.53 26.24 -15.98
CA ASP A 89 -9.67 26.25 -14.53
C ASP A 89 -8.26 26.10 -13.94
N HIS A 90 -7.99 26.79 -12.83
CA HIS A 90 -6.67 26.85 -12.20
C HIS A 90 -6.51 25.85 -11.05
N TYR A 91 -7.56 25.11 -10.69
CA TYR A 91 -7.57 24.23 -9.52
C TYR A 91 -6.36 23.29 -9.46
N VAL A 92 -6.11 22.51 -10.53
CA VAL A 92 -4.99 21.56 -10.60
C VAL A 92 -3.63 22.27 -10.53
N GLN A 93 -3.45 23.34 -11.31
CA GLN A 93 -2.19 24.08 -11.35
C GLN A 93 -1.88 24.76 -10.01
N SER A 94 -2.91 25.23 -9.30
CA SER A 94 -2.79 25.76 -7.95
C SER A 94 -2.34 24.68 -6.97
N ARG A 95 -2.89 23.46 -7.02
CA ARG A 95 -2.39 22.35 -6.18
C ARG A 95 -0.93 22.00 -6.46
N GLU A 96 -0.54 21.94 -7.74
CA GLU A 96 0.87 21.75 -8.12
C GLU A 96 1.78 22.90 -7.63
N LYS A 97 1.28 24.14 -7.62
CA LYS A 97 1.99 25.31 -7.09
C LYS A 97 2.09 25.28 -5.57
N GLY A 98 1.03 24.85 -4.88
CA GLY A 98 0.98 24.62 -3.45
C GLY A 98 2.08 23.65 -3.01
N VAL A 99 2.16 22.48 -3.64
CA VAL A 99 3.13 21.48 -3.19
C VAL A 99 4.57 21.90 -3.45
N ARG A 100 4.82 22.63 -4.55
CA ARG A 100 6.11 23.30 -4.80
C ARG A 100 6.45 24.33 -3.72
N ALA A 101 5.47 25.08 -3.21
CA ALA A 101 5.70 26.02 -2.11
C ALA A 101 6.01 25.29 -0.80
N ALA A 102 5.29 24.21 -0.48
CA ALA A 102 5.52 23.41 0.72
C ALA A 102 6.90 22.75 0.75
N TYR A 103 7.37 22.19 -0.37
CA TYR A 103 8.73 21.62 -0.43
C TYR A 103 9.83 22.69 -0.33
N ALA A 104 9.61 23.89 -0.86
CA ALA A 104 10.56 24.99 -0.69
C ALA A 104 10.65 25.42 0.79
N GLU A 105 9.51 25.50 1.48
CA GLU A 105 9.41 25.74 2.93
C GLU A 105 10.12 24.64 3.72
N MET A 106 9.79 23.37 3.44
CA MET A 106 10.37 22.19 4.10
C MET A 106 11.90 22.15 4.02
N VAL A 107 12.48 22.59 2.90
CA VAL A 107 13.94 22.64 2.69
C VAL A 107 14.56 23.94 3.21
N GLY A 108 13.77 24.99 3.43
CA GLY A 108 14.25 26.31 3.86
C GLY A 108 14.95 27.10 2.74
N VAL A 109 14.50 26.97 1.49
CA VAL A 109 15.05 27.69 0.33
C VAL A 109 13.96 28.49 -0.40
N PRO A 110 14.32 29.52 -1.20
CA PRO A 110 13.33 30.25 -1.97
C PRO A 110 12.50 29.35 -2.89
N ASN A 111 11.18 29.60 -2.97
CA ASN A 111 10.26 28.89 -3.86
C ASN A 111 10.53 29.19 -5.34
N ARG A 112 11.60 28.59 -5.87
CA ARG A 112 12.04 28.71 -7.25
C ARG A 112 12.28 27.31 -7.80
N TRP A 113 11.60 26.99 -8.90
CA TRP A 113 11.63 25.67 -9.48
C TRP A 113 11.98 25.76 -10.95
N THR A 114 12.76 24.80 -11.42
CA THR A 114 13.01 24.63 -12.86
C THR A 114 12.22 23.44 -13.36
N ARG A 115 11.44 23.65 -14.42
CA ARG A 115 10.72 22.56 -15.10
C ARG A 115 11.72 21.74 -15.91
N HIS A 116 11.75 20.44 -15.63
CA HIS A 116 12.57 19.45 -16.34
C HIS A 116 11.71 18.21 -16.57
N ASP A 117 10.99 18.18 -17.69
CA ASP A 117 10.13 17.04 -18.00
C ASP A 117 10.96 15.76 -18.15
N ILE A 118 10.50 14.69 -17.50
CA ILE A 118 11.17 13.39 -17.53
C ILE A 118 10.63 12.57 -18.70
N HIS A 119 11.55 11.94 -19.42
CA HIS A 119 11.23 11.07 -20.53
C HIS A 119 11.43 9.61 -20.13
N VAL A 120 10.35 8.84 -20.19
CA VAL A 120 10.32 7.41 -19.91
C VAL A 120 9.79 6.68 -21.15
N GLY A 121 10.70 6.11 -21.94
CA GLY A 121 10.36 5.61 -23.27
C GLY A 121 9.79 6.73 -24.13
N THR A 122 8.57 6.54 -24.65
CA THR A 122 7.86 7.53 -25.48
C THR A 122 6.99 8.50 -24.68
N ARG A 123 7.02 8.44 -23.35
CA ARG A 123 6.19 9.25 -22.46
C ARG A 123 6.98 10.41 -21.87
N THR A 124 6.33 11.55 -21.78
CA THR A 124 6.86 12.76 -21.13
C THR A 124 6.03 13.03 -19.89
N ILE A 125 6.69 13.12 -18.73
CA ILE A 125 6.08 13.39 -17.43
C ILE A 125 6.50 14.78 -16.99
N ALA A 126 5.52 15.64 -16.67
CA ALA A 126 5.81 16.96 -16.14
C ALA A 126 6.56 16.84 -14.81
N SER A 127 7.75 17.41 -14.73
CA SER A 127 8.59 17.30 -13.54
C SER A 127 9.35 18.60 -13.25
N PHE A 128 9.61 18.85 -11.97
CA PHE A 128 10.18 20.09 -11.46
C PHE A 128 11.24 19.78 -10.43
N THR A 129 12.38 20.46 -10.50
CA THR A 129 13.45 20.38 -9.49
C THR A 129 13.56 21.68 -8.72
N LEU A 130 13.77 21.59 -7.41
CA LEU A 130 13.88 22.74 -6.53
C LEU A 130 15.24 23.43 -6.71
N ASN A 131 15.23 24.72 -7.03
CA ASN A 131 16.47 25.48 -7.16
C ASN A 131 17.07 25.72 -5.76
N GLY A 132 18.39 25.55 -5.63
CA GLY A 132 19.06 25.60 -4.33
C GLY A 132 19.02 24.27 -3.55
N SER A 133 18.35 23.23 -4.08
CA SER A 133 18.40 21.87 -3.55
C SER A 133 18.19 20.84 -4.66
N PHE A 134 19.29 20.30 -5.20
CA PHE A 134 19.24 19.23 -6.21
C PHE A 134 18.67 17.91 -5.67
N SER A 135 18.40 17.85 -4.37
CA SER A 135 17.84 16.70 -3.68
C SER A 135 16.33 16.57 -3.84
N VAL A 136 15.60 17.57 -4.36
CA VAL A 136 14.12 17.50 -4.44
C VAL A 136 13.62 17.59 -5.88
N ARG A 137 12.79 16.62 -6.25
CA ARG A 137 12.07 16.57 -7.52
C ARG A 137 10.61 16.19 -7.31
N LEU A 138 9.70 16.90 -7.97
CA LEU A 138 8.26 16.61 -7.99
C LEU A 138 7.80 16.29 -9.42
N SER A 139 7.12 15.16 -9.61
CA SER A 139 6.64 14.69 -10.92
C SER A 139 5.13 14.41 -10.90
N PHE A 140 4.43 14.79 -11.97
CA PHE A 140 2.97 14.77 -12.03
C PHE A 140 2.50 13.95 -13.23
N LEU A 141 1.81 12.83 -12.97
CA LEU A 141 1.21 12.00 -14.04
C LEU A 141 -0.16 12.51 -14.47
N ARG A 142 -0.82 13.30 -13.61
CA ARG A 142 -2.09 14.00 -13.89
C ARG A 142 -3.22 13.07 -14.36
N LEU A 143 -3.28 11.84 -13.85
CA LEU A 143 -4.44 10.98 -14.03
C LEU A 143 -5.67 11.60 -13.35
N PRO A 144 -6.90 11.32 -13.80
CA PRO A 144 -8.09 11.89 -13.18
C PRO A 144 -8.26 11.37 -11.76
N ASP A 145 -8.74 12.26 -10.88
CA ASP A 145 -9.19 11.91 -9.54
C ASP A 145 -10.34 10.88 -9.61
N GLY A 146 -10.21 9.84 -8.80
CA GLY A 146 -11.10 8.69 -8.77
C GLY A 146 -12.40 8.91 -7.99
N ASN A 147 -12.61 10.04 -7.31
CA ASN A 147 -13.65 10.24 -6.31
C ASN A 147 -13.44 9.29 -5.10
N PRO A 148 -13.95 9.55 -3.88
CA PRO A 148 -13.52 8.80 -2.69
C PRO A 148 -13.74 7.28 -2.75
N VAL A 149 -14.81 6.82 -3.43
CA VAL A 149 -15.13 5.39 -3.59
C VAL A 149 -14.66 4.79 -4.94
N GLY A 150 -13.97 5.57 -5.77
CA GLY A 150 -13.42 5.10 -7.05
C GLY A 150 -14.41 5.12 -8.22
N THR A 151 -15.52 5.85 -8.09
CA THR A 151 -16.53 5.99 -9.16
C THR A 151 -16.04 6.84 -10.33
N GLY A 152 -15.04 7.69 -10.13
CA GLY A 152 -14.60 8.72 -11.08
C GLY A 152 -15.65 9.81 -11.28
N TYR A 153 -15.20 10.98 -11.73
CA TYR A 153 -16.10 12.09 -12.04
C TYR A 153 -16.70 11.98 -13.47
N PRO A 154 -17.95 12.43 -13.69
CA PRO A 154 -18.58 12.41 -15.02
C PRO A 154 -17.75 13.10 -16.11
N ARG A 155 -17.08 14.21 -15.77
CA ARG A 155 -16.19 14.96 -16.68
C ARG A 155 -15.11 14.07 -17.33
N HIS A 156 -14.62 13.09 -16.59
CA HIS A 156 -13.54 12.20 -17.03
C HIS A 156 -14.06 10.84 -17.47
N ALA A 157 -15.34 10.78 -17.87
CA ALA A 157 -16.04 9.55 -18.24
C ALA A 157 -15.97 8.46 -17.15
N HIS A 158 -15.99 8.88 -15.87
CA HIS A 158 -15.90 7.97 -14.74
C HIS A 158 -14.64 7.08 -14.74
N GLN A 159 -13.52 7.58 -15.27
CA GLN A 159 -12.22 6.92 -15.13
C GLN A 159 -11.68 7.12 -13.70
N SER A 160 -11.01 6.11 -13.16
CA SER A 160 -10.37 6.15 -11.84
C SER A 160 -9.24 5.12 -11.76
N LEU A 161 -8.29 5.31 -10.83
CA LEU A 161 -7.25 4.31 -10.59
C LEU A 161 -7.87 2.97 -10.16
N LEU A 162 -8.93 2.99 -9.35
CA LEU A 162 -9.62 1.78 -8.89
C LEU A 162 -10.26 0.99 -10.03
N ARG A 163 -10.88 1.66 -10.99
CA ARG A 163 -11.46 1.01 -12.18
C ARG A 163 -10.39 0.42 -13.08
N LEU A 164 -9.24 1.10 -13.24
CA LEU A 164 -8.10 0.56 -13.96
C LEU A 164 -7.57 -0.70 -13.26
N PHE A 165 -7.36 -0.62 -11.95
CA PHE A 165 -6.85 -1.71 -11.11
C PHE A 165 -7.75 -2.95 -11.13
N ARG A 166 -9.07 -2.75 -11.16
CA ARG A 166 -10.06 -3.83 -11.23
C ARG A 166 -10.28 -4.36 -12.66
N GLY A 167 -9.61 -3.79 -13.66
CA GLY A 167 -9.80 -4.13 -15.07
C GLY A 167 -11.17 -3.71 -15.63
N GLU A 168 -11.86 -2.79 -14.97
CA GLU A 168 -13.16 -2.24 -15.40
C GLU A 168 -12.99 -1.24 -16.55
N ILE A 169 -11.80 -0.63 -16.66
CA ILE A 169 -11.35 0.12 -17.84
C ILE A 169 -10.00 -0.45 -18.29
N ARG A 170 -9.74 -0.41 -19.61
CA ARG A 170 -8.48 -0.92 -20.18
C ARG A 170 -7.32 0.07 -20.07
N ALA A 171 -7.63 1.35 -20.10
CA ALA A 171 -6.66 2.43 -20.01
C ALA A 171 -7.29 3.64 -19.32
N ILE A 172 -6.44 4.49 -18.74
CA ILE A 172 -6.77 5.75 -18.11
C ILE A 172 -6.10 6.90 -18.84
N GLN A 173 -6.81 8.01 -19.04
CA GLN A 173 -6.32 9.18 -19.78
C GLN A 173 -6.02 10.35 -18.83
N PRO A 174 -4.80 10.91 -18.85
CA PRO A 174 -4.46 12.12 -18.12
C PRO A 174 -5.36 13.31 -18.46
N VAL A 175 -5.65 14.15 -17.46
CA VAL A 175 -6.55 15.31 -17.61
C VAL A 175 -5.97 16.41 -18.51
N ASP A 176 -4.64 16.41 -18.71
CA ASP A 176 -3.91 17.32 -19.60
C ASP A 176 -3.80 16.81 -21.04
N LYS A 177 -4.50 15.71 -21.37
CA LYS A 177 -4.53 15.07 -22.70
C LYS A 177 -3.19 14.49 -23.15
N SER A 178 -2.23 14.30 -22.23
CA SER A 178 -1.03 13.51 -22.52
C SER A 178 -1.37 12.02 -22.73
N GLN A 179 -0.38 11.21 -23.10
CA GLN A 179 -0.60 9.81 -23.48
C GLN A 179 -1.20 8.99 -22.32
N GLY A 180 -2.25 8.23 -22.61
CA GLY A 180 -2.88 7.32 -21.66
C GLY A 180 -2.03 6.13 -21.21
N TYR A 181 -2.52 5.46 -20.18
CA TYR A 181 -1.87 4.32 -19.55
C TYR A 181 -2.83 3.15 -19.44
N THR A 182 -2.44 1.98 -19.96
CA THR A 182 -2.90 0.72 -19.38
C THR A 182 -2.29 0.54 -17.99
N GLU A 183 -2.84 -0.35 -17.16
CA GLU A 183 -2.29 -0.64 -15.83
C GLU A 183 -0.80 -1.04 -15.91
N GLN A 184 -0.45 -1.93 -16.83
CA GLN A 184 0.93 -2.38 -17.01
C GLN A 184 1.85 -1.23 -17.43
N GLN A 185 1.42 -0.39 -18.37
CA GLN A 185 2.21 0.78 -18.79
C GLN A 185 2.41 1.79 -17.65
N LEU A 186 1.42 1.96 -16.75
CA LEU A 186 1.56 2.82 -15.59
C LEU A 186 2.64 2.28 -14.65
N ILE A 187 2.58 0.99 -14.30
CA ILE A 187 3.57 0.33 -13.43
C ILE A 187 4.97 0.36 -14.06
N ASP A 188 5.08 0.06 -15.36
CA ASP A 188 6.35 0.08 -16.09
C ASP A 188 6.95 1.50 -16.11
N THR A 189 6.10 2.52 -16.31
CA THR A 189 6.54 3.92 -16.31
C THR A 189 7.06 4.35 -14.93
N LEU A 190 6.33 4.04 -13.86
CA LEU A 190 6.76 4.33 -12.49
C LEU A 190 8.04 3.56 -12.12
N THR A 191 8.16 2.31 -12.56
CA THR A 191 9.36 1.48 -12.33
C THR A 191 10.57 2.02 -13.07
N ALA A 192 10.39 2.44 -14.33
CA ALA A 192 11.46 3.03 -15.11
C ALA A 192 11.89 4.39 -14.53
N LEU A 193 10.96 5.22 -14.07
CA LEU A 193 11.26 6.45 -13.34
C LEU A 193 12.09 6.15 -12.08
N ALA A 194 11.68 5.17 -11.27
CA ALA A 194 12.41 4.77 -10.08
C ALA A 194 13.82 4.23 -10.39
N ARG A 195 13.98 3.49 -11.50
CA ARG A 195 15.29 2.98 -11.94
C ARG A 195 16.20 4.09 -12.46
N GLN A 196 15.68 4.99 -13.30
CA GLN A 196 16.41 6.17 -13.79
C GLN A 196 16.93 7.03 -12.64
N ASP A 197 16.14 7.15 -11.58
CA ASP A 197 16.49 7.91 -10.38
C ASP A 197 17.30 7.10 -9.35
N GLY A 198 17.71 5.87 -9.66
CA GLY A 198 18.50 5.04 -8.76
C GLY A 198 17.85 4.83 -7.38
N ILE A 199 16.53 4.80 -7.33
CA ILE A 199 15.75 4.72 -6.09
C ILE A 199 16.11 3.47 -5.29
N LYS A 200 16.25 3.63 -3.98
CA LYS A 200 16.58 2.57 -3.01
C LYS A 200 15.50 2.33 -1.95
N ARG A 201 14.55 3.26 -1.84
CA ARG A 201 13.46 3.20 -0.87
C ARG A 201 12.20 3.82 -1.49
N VAL A 202 11.05 3.21 -1.23
CA VAL A 202 9.74 3.72 -1.66
C VAL A 202 8.88 3.98 -0.43
N LEU A 203 8.35 5.20 -0.31
CA LEU A 203 7.32 5.58 0.65
C LEU A 203 6.00 5.76 -0.10
N THR A 204 4.90 5.31 0.49
CA THR A 204 3.56 5.46 -0.10
C THR A 204 2.48 5.36 0.99
N LEU A 205 1.20 5.46 0.62
CA LEU A 205 0.09 5.30 1.56
C LEU A 205 -0.30 3.82 1.74
N ASP A 206 -1.35 3.59 2.53
CA ASP A 206 -1.82 2.26 2.90
C ASP A 206 -2.24 1.39 1.72
N TYR A 207 -1.29 0.58 1.26
CA TYR A 207 -1.47 -0.37 0.16
C TYR A 207 -2.36 -1.57 0.52
N ASP A 208 -2.75 -1.77 1.79
CA ASP A 208 -3.68 -2.83 2.19
C ASP A 208 -5.11 -2.29 2.37
N ASN A 209 -5.36 -0.99 2.25
CA ASN A 209 -6.71 -0.43 2.37
C ASN A 209 -7.66 -1.03 1.33
N THR A 210 -8.83 -1.49 1.78
CA THR A 210 -9.89 -2.09 0.96
C THR A 210 -11.27 -1.47 1.23
N PHE A 211 -11.37 -0.54 2.18
CA PHE A 211 -12.61 0.15 2.50
C PHE A 211 -12.52 1.59 2.02
N PHE A 212 -13.12 1.85 0.87
CA PHE A 212 -12.97 3.12 0.16
C PHE A 212 -14.11 4.08 0.49
N GLY A 213 -13.78 5.34 0.77
CA GLY A 213 -14.76 6.35 1.18
C GLY A 213 -14.14 7.71 1.42
N HIS A 214 -14.99 8.69 1.72
CA HIS A 214 -14.57 10.05 2.04
C HIS A 214 -14.09 10.15 3.50
N THR A 215 -13.38 11.22 3.82
CA THR A 215 -12.76 11.47 5.15
C THR A 215 -13.72 11.42 6.36
N TYR A 216 -15.03 11.48 6.15
CA TYR A 216 -16.03 11.44 7.22
C TYR A 216 -16.69 10.06 7.38
N MET A 217 -16.31 9.08 6.55
CA MET A 217 -16.75 7.70 6.69
C MET A 217 -15.74 6.96 7.58
N PRO A 218 -16.11 6.59 8.82
CA PRO A 218 -15.16 5.99 9.77
C PRO A 218 -14.55 4.70 9.22
N GLY A 219 -13.21 4.57 9.29
CA GLY A 219 -12.53 3.38 8.78
C GLY A 219 -12.21 3.39 7.29
N ALA A 220 -12.76 4.35 6.54
CA ALA A 220 -12.57 4.44 5.12
C ALA A 220 -11.41 5.38 4.77
N ASP A 221 -10.79 5.11 3.64
CA ASP A 221 -9.78 5.99 3.05
C ASP A 221 -10.03 6.14 1.55
N HIS A 222 -9.44 7.15 0.91
CA HIS A 222 -9.71 7.42 -0.50
C HIS A 222 -9.29 6.23 -1.38
N SER A 223 -10.11 5.91 -2.39
CA SER A 223 -9.81 4.80 -3.31
C SER A 223 -8.45 4.96 -4.01
N ASP A 224 -8.13 6.17 -4.47
CA ASP A 224 -6.84 6.46 -5.11
C ASP A 224 -5.66 6.27 -4.14
N HIS A 225 -5.79 6.55 -2.84
CA HIS A 225 -4.72 6.31 -1.86
C HIS A 225 -4.34 4.83 -1.85
N GLY A 226 -5.35 3.96 -1.68
CA GLY A 226 -5.15 2.51 -1.61
C GLY A 226 -4.60 1.94 -2.92
N VAL A 227 -5.05 2.44 -4.07
CA VAL A 227 -4.59 1.94 -5.38
C VAL A 227 -3.20 2.48 -5.75
N ALA A 228 -2.91 3.75 -5.45
CA ALA A 228 -1.56 4.31 -5.60
C ALA A 228 -0.56 3.52 -4.74
N GLY A 229 -0.90 3.26 -3.48
CA GLY A 229 -0.11 2.42 -2.58
C GLY A 229 0.25 1.08 -3.19
N ARG A 230 -0.71 0.39 -3.82
CA ARG A 230 -0.49 -0.90 -4.49
C ARG A 230 0.45 -0.80 -5.68
N TYR A 231 0.28 0.21 -6.54
CA TYR A 231 1.17 0.40 -7.69
C TYR A 231 2.60 0.72 -7.25
N LEU A 232 2.78 1.61 -6.26
CA LEU A 232 4.10 1.93 -5.74
C LEU A 232 4.74 0.75 -5.02
N ARG A 233 3.95 -0.08 -4.34
CA ARG A 233 4.46 -1.33 -3.76
C ARG A 233 4.94 -2.28 -4.85
N ARG A 234 4.20 -2.45 -5.95
CA ARG A 234 4.65 -3.24 -7.12
C ARG A 234 5.94 -2.69 -7.74
N VAL A 235 6.07 -1.37 -7.86
CA VAL A 235 7.31 -0.71 -8.31
C VAL A 235 8.48 -1.11 -7.42
N ALA A 236 8.29 -1.06 -6.11
CA ALA A 236 9.36 -1.33 -5.17
C ALA A 236 9.83 -2.79 -5.18
N PHE A 237 8.93 -3.75 -5.39
CA PHE A 237 9.28 -5.16 -5.65
C PHE A 237 10.06 -5.37 -6.96
N ALA A 238 9.92 -4.47 -7.93
CA ALA A 238 10.65 -4.52 -9.19
C ALA A 238 12.04 -3.85 -9.13
N LEU A 239 12.41 -3.27 -7.98
CA LEU A 239 13.70 -2.63 -7.76
C LEU A 239 14.71 -3.59 -7.10
N PRO A 240 15.97 -3.60 -7.55
CA PRO A 240 16.99 -4.46 -6.95
C PRO A 240 17.39 -3.98 -5.55
N GLY A 241 17.51 -4.92 -4.61
CA GLY A 241 17.98 -4.65 -3.25
C GLY A 241 16.96 -4.00 -2.31
N VAL A 242 15.71 -3.86 -2.73
CA VAL A 242 14.59 -3.47 -1.87
C VAL A 242 14.05 -4.71 -1.15
N THR A 243 13.73 -4.58 0.14
CA THR A 243 13.34 -5.72 1.00
C THR A 243 11.99 -6.35 0.58
N PRO A 244 11.70 -7.61 0.98
CA PRO A 244 10.53 -8.38 0.50
C PRO A 244 9.13 -7.83 0.84
N ILE A 245 9.02 -6.69 1.54
CA ILE A 245 7.75 -5.99 1.79
C ILE A 245 7.53 -4.85 0.78
N GLY A 246 8.58 -4.44 0.06
CA GLY A 246 8.54 -3.53 -1.08
C GLY A 246 8.57 -2.05 -0.67
N ALA A 247 7.63 -1.57 0.13
CA ALA A 247 7.51 -0.14 0.44
C ALA A 247 7.20 0.10 1.92
N THR A 248 7.52 1.30 2.43
CA THR A 248 6.98 1.79 3.69
C THR A 248 5.64 2.45 3.41
N GLY A 249 4.55 1.86 3.88
CA GLY A 249 3.21 2.44 3.80
C GLY A 249 2.94 3.39 4.98
N TYR A 250 2.03 4.34 4.81
CA TYR A 250 1.53 5.24 5.85
C TYR A 250 0.01 5.28 5.85
N LEU A 251 -0.62 5.47 7.01
CA LEU A 251 -2.07 5.61 7.11
C LEU A 251 -2.55 6.93 6.49
N GLY A 252 -3.65 6.85 5.71
CA GLY A 252 -4.40 8.02 5.24
C GLY A 252 -5.43 8.49 6.26
N TYR A 253 -6.68 8.68 5.83
CA TYR A 253 -7.74 9.31 6.66
C TYR A 253 -7.96 8.65 8.02
N ASP A 254 -7.85 7.33 8.11
CA ASP A 254 -8.15 6.57 9.33
C ASP A 254 -7.22 6.92 10.51
N MET A 255 -6.07 7.56 10.23
CA MET A 255 -5.16 8.01 11.29
C MET A 255 -5.78 9.04 12.24
N SER A 256 -6.81 9.79 11.80
CA SER A 256 -7.60 10.68 12.66
C SER A 256 -8.21 10.00 13.88
N ARG A 257 -8.36 8.67 13.86
CA ARG A 257 -8.94 7.90 14.98
C ARG A 257 -7.91 7.49 16.01
N LEU A 258 -6.63 7.72 15.72
CA LEU A 258 -5.53 7.41 16.60
C LEU A 258 -5.14 8.65 17.42
N PRO A 259 -4.49 8.48 18.57
CA PRO A 259 -3.95 9.60 19.32
C PRO A 259 -2.99 10.47 18.48
N GLU A 260 -2.77 11.70 18.91
CA GLU A 260 -1.66 12.48 18.38
C GLU A 260 -0.34 11.83 18.82
N ASN A 261 0.61 11.76 17.89
CA ASN A 261 1.89 11.11 18.14
C ASN A 261 3.09 11.96 17.72
N LEU A 262 2.86 13.14 17.16
CA LEU A 262 3.91 14.11 16.89
C LEU A 262 4.13 15.01 18.11
N GLY A 263 5.39 15.19 18.49
CA GLY A 263 5.77 16.21 19.46
C GLY A 263 5.48 17.63 18.93
N PRO A 264 5.32 18.63 19.82
CA PRO A 264 4.85 19.96 19.44
C PRO A 264 5.75 20.71 18.44
N ILE A 265 7.04 20.39 18.39
CA ILE A 265 7.98 20.99 17.42
C ILE A 265 7.68 20.47 16.01
N LEU A 266 7.67 19.14 15.83
CA LEU A 266 7.41 18.50 14.53
C LEU A 266 6.01 18.83 14.01
N ALA A 267 5.02 18.83 14.91
CA ALA A 267 3.66 19.21 14.54
C ALA A 267 3.58 20.65 14.01
N ARG A 268 4.26 21.61 14.65
CA ARG A 268 4.31 23.00 14.15
C ARG A 268 5.02 23.11 12.81
N GLN A 269 6.16 22.43 12.64
CA GLN A 269 6.88 22.42 11.36
C GLN A 269 6.02 21.83 10.24
N LYS A 270 5.34 20.72 10.50
CA LYS A 270 4.38 20.10 9.56
C LYS A 270 3.21 21.05 9.24
N GLU A 271 2.68 21.77 10.23
CA GLU A 271 1.64 22.78 10.03
C GLU A 271 2.14 23.96 9.16
N GLU A 272 3.35 24.46 9.39
CA GLU A 272 3.97 25.54 8.59
C GLU A 272 4.18 25.12 7.13
N ILE A 273 4.74 23.93 6.91
CA ILE A 273 4.89 23.32 5.58
C ILE A 273 3.54 23.19 4.89
N PHE A 274 2.53 22.64 5.58
CA PHE A 274 1.21 22.46 5.02
C PHE A 274 0.50 23.80 4.77
N GLN A 275 0.75 24.82 5.58
CA GLN A 275 0.24 26.17 5.36
C GLN A 275 0.81 26.79 4.08
N SER A 276 2.10 26.57 3.78
CA SER A 276 2.69 26.95 2.49
C SER A 276 2.02 26.26 1.29
N TYR A 277 1.63 24.98 1.43
CA TYR A 277 0.79 24.31 0.44
C TYR A 277 -0.55 25.00 0.26
N ARG A 278 -1.26 25.27 1.36
CA ARG A 278 -2.57 25.94 1.33
C ARG A 278 -2.51 27.27 0.59
N VAL A 279 -1.60 28.16 0.98
CA VAL A 279 -1.42 29.47 0.34
C VAL A 279 -1.14 29.32 -1.16
N GLY A 280 -0.19 28.46 -1.52
CA GLY A 280 0.15 28.24 -2.94
C GLY A 280 -0.97 27.59 -3.75
N ALA A 281 -1.86 26.84 -3.09
CA ALA A 281 -3.07 26.25 -3.67
C ALA A 281 -4.28 27.22 -3.73
N GLY A 282 -4.07 28.51 -3.41
CA GLY A 282 -5.11 29.55 -3.48
C GLY A 282 -5.92 29.72 -2.19
N CYS A 283 -5.54 29.04 -1.10
CA CYS A 283 -6.13 29.19 0.22
C CYS A 283 -5.38 30.22 1.07
N GLU A 284 -5.46 31.51 0.71
CA GLU A 284 -4.76 32.59 1.43
C GLU A 284 -5.42 32.93 2.78
N SER A 285 -6.70 32.58 3.00
CA SER A 285 -7.43 32.81 4.26
C SER A 285 -8.11 31.53 4.81
N ARG A 286 -8.52 31.57 6.10
CA ARG A 286 -9.30 30.51 6.81
C ARG A 286 -10.80 30.85 6.80
N PRO A 287 -11.39 31.13 5.62
CA PRO A 287 -11.76 29.99 4.79
C PRO A 287 -11.14 30.03 3.39
N CYS A 288 -10.72 28.86 2.92
CA CYS A 288 -10.34 28.68 1.53
C CYS A 288 -11.51 29.02 0.58
N PRO A 289 -11.23 29.41 -0.67
CA PRO A 289 -12.26 29.55 -1.70
C PRO A 289 -13.13 28.28 -1.84
N ALA A 290 -14.39 28.46 -2.25
CA ALA A 290 -15.30 27.35 -2.50
C ALA A 290 -14.66 26.32 -3.46
N GLY A 291 -14.71 25.03 -3.10
CA GLY A 291 -14.04 23.93 -3.83
C GLY A 291 -12.67 23.53 -3.28
N HIS A 292 -12.05 24.34 -2.42
CA HIS A 292 -10.78 24.02 -1.75
C HIS A 292 -11.02 23.74 -0.26
N TYR A 293 -11.68 22.63 0.11
CA TYR A 293 -11.91 22.35 1.54
C TYR A 293 -10.65 21.77 2.20
N MET A 294 -9.86 22.63 2.86
CA MET A 294 -8.69 22.26 3.66
C MET A 294 -8.87 22.70 5.13
N GLY A 295 -9.92 22.18 5.78
CA GLY A 295 -10.27 22.45 7.18
C GLY A 295 -10.68 21.18 7.93
N GLY A 296 -10.92 21.29 9.24
CA GLY A 296 -11.34 20.15 10.07
C GLY A 296 -10.28 19.05 10.14
N LYS A 297 -10.51 17.92 9.45
CA LYS A 297 -9.65 16.72 9.46
C LYS A 297 -8.19 16.98 9.07
N TYR A 298 -7.94 17.95 8.19
CA TYR A 298 -6.58 18.38 7.84
C TYR A 298 -5.79 18.86 9.06
N VAL A 299 -6.43 19.54 10.00
CA VAL A 299 -5.80 19.98 11.26
C VAL A 299 -5.47 18.77 12.13
N GLU A 300 -6.35 17.76 12.20
CA GLU A 300 -6.05 16.53 12.95
C GLU A 300 -4.84 15.79 12.35
N TRP A 301 -4.68 15.81 11.02
CA TRP A 301 -3.63 15.08 10.34
C TRP A 301 -2.22 15.67 10.50
N VAL A 302 -2.10 16.99 10.62
CA VAL A 302 -0.79 17.63 10.83
C VAL A 302 -0.16 17.34 12.20
N HIS A 303 -0.91 16.74 13.13
CA HIS A 303 -0.40 16.30 14.45
C HIS A 303 -0.10 14.79 14.51
N ARG A 304 -0.17 14.07 13.38
CA ARG A 304 -0.04 12.61 13.33
C ARG A 304 0.83 12.14 12.16
N GLU A 305 1.47 10.99 12.35
CA GLU A 305 2.12 10.22 11.28
C GLU A 305 2.19 8.75 11.72
N TYR A 306 1.60 7.85 10.95
CA TYR A 306 1.56 6.43 11.31
C TYR A 306 2.01 5.57 10.15
N SER A 307 3.17 4.95 10.30
CA SER A 307 3.72 4.01 9.32
C SER A 307 3.18 2.59 9.52
N LEU A 308 3.10 1.85 8.42
CA LEU A 308 2.76 0.45 8.42
C LEU A 308 3.96 -0.39 8.84
N LYS A 309 3.74 -1.27 9.82
CA LYS A 309 4.70 -2.30 10.20
C LYS A 309 4.11 -3.68 9.95
N PRO A 310 4.72 -4.46 9.05
CA PRO A 310 4.44 -5.89 8.98
C PRO A 310 4.79 -6.54 10.31
N ARG A 311 3.92 -7.40 10.80
CA ARG A 311 4.17 -8.16 12.02
C ARG A 311 5.17 -9.28 11.70
N THR A 312 5.78 -9.82 12.74
CA THR A 312 6.53 -11.07 12.63
C THR A 312 5.56 -12.27 12.64
N ALA A 313 5.65 -13.14 11.64
CA ALA A 313 4.87 -14.37 11.60
C ALA A 313 5.12 -15.22 12.86
N ARG A 314 4.06 -15.80 13.44
CA ARG A 314 4.22 -16.75 14.55
C ARG A 314 4.74 -18.07 14.04
N SER A 315 5.25 -18.91 14.94
CA SER A 315 5.77 -20.23 14.59
C SER A 315 4.72 -21.08 13.86
N GLY A 316 5.04 -21.46 12.62
CA GLY A 316 4.18 -22.26 11.76
C GLY A 316 3.14 -21.48 10.98
N GLU A 317 3.06 -20.16 11.08
CA GLU A 317 2.19 -19.39 10.18
C GLU A 317 2.87 -19.17 8.82
N ILE A 318 2.06 -19.22 7.75
CA ILE A 318 2.46 -18.76 6.42
C ILE A 318 1.60 -17.55 6.11
N VAL A 319 2.22 -16.38 6.01
CA VAL A 319 1.52 -15.10 5.94
C VAL A 319 1.72 -14.47 4.57
N SER A 320 0.62 -14.04 3.97
CA SER A 320 0.58 -13.29 2.72
C SER A 320 1.17 -11.90 2.93
N ALA A 321 1.98 -11.43 1.98
CA ALA A 321 2.39 -10.02 1.95
C ALA A 321 1.21 -9.08 1.61
N ILE A 322 0.15 -9.58 0.98
CA ILE A 322 -1.12 -8.85 0.82
C ILE A 322 -1.91 -8.89 2.13
N GLY A 323 -2.11 -7.73 2.74
CA GLY A 323 -2.94 -7.54 3.93
C GLY A 323 -4.36 -7.08 3.58
N LEU A 324 -5.14 -6.81 4.63
CA LEU A 324 -6.50 -6.28 4.56
C LEU A 324 -6.65 -5.16 5.59
N ALA A 325 -6.90 -3.93 5.15
CA ALA A 325 -7.36 -2.85 6.02
C ALA A 325 -8.77 -2.42 5.63
N ASN A 326 -9.67 -2.35 6.61
CA ASN A 326 -11.06 -1.94 6.44
C ASN A 326 -11.59 -1.28 7.72
N ALA A 327 -12.91 -1.02 7.80
CA ALA A 327 -13.52 -0.38 8.96
C ALA A 327 -13.29 -1.07 10.32
N LYS A 328 -13.01 -2.39 10.32
CA LYS A 328 -12.71 -3.18 11.52
C LYS A 328 -11.24 -3.09 11.96
N GLY A 329 -10.39 -2.50 11.12
CA GLY A 329 -8.97 -2.34 11.36
C GLY A 329 -8.12 -3.02 10.29
N ARG A 330 -6.82 -3.12 10.60
CA ARG A 330 -5.81 -3.77 9.77
C ARG A 330 -5.59 -5.20 10.21
N HIS A 331 -5.64 -6.11 9.26
CA HIS A 331 -5.49 -7.54 9.46
C HIS A 331 -4.53 -8.10 8.41
N GLU A 332 -3.49 -8.77 8.89
CA GLU A 332 -2.68 -9.61 8.02
C GLU A 332 -3.37 -10.94 7.75
N ARG A 333 -2.99 -11.56 6.64
CA ARG A 333 -3.73 -12.67 6.06
C ARG A 333 -2.87 -13.93 6.05
N CYS A 334 -3.30 -14.94 6.80
CA CYS A 334 -2.61 -16.22 6.94
C CYS A 334 -3.24 -17.27 6.01
N LEU A 335 -2.40 -18.11 5.43
CA LEU A 335 -2.81 -19.29 4.70
C LEU A 335 -3.61 -20.22 5.62
N GLY A 336 -4.78 -20.66 5.16
CA GLY A 336 -5.66 -21.57 5.90
C GLY A 336 -6.70 -22.25 5.02
N PRO A 337 -7.49 -23.18 5.59
CA PRO A 337 -8.62 -23.80 4.91
C PRO A 337 -9.77 -22.80 4.72
N ALA A 338 -10.45 -22.86 3.57
CA ALA A 338 -11.74 -22.22 3.43
C ALA A 338 -12.77 -22.83 4.41
N ALA A 339 -13.56 -21.96 5.07
CA ALA A 339 -14.56 -22.38 6.04
C ALA A 339 -15.62 -23.32 5.41
N GLY A 340 -16.16 -24.24 6.22
CA GLY A 340 -17.31 -25.09 5.85
C GLY A 340 -17.00 -26.53 5.47
N ALA A 341 -15.74 -26.96 5.48
CA ALA A 341 -15.40 -28.35 5.18
C ALA A 341 -15.55 -29.27 6.41
N LYS A 342 -16.69 -29.95 6.50
CA LYS A 342 -16.91 -31.04 7.46
C LYS A 342 -16.34 -32.36 6.88
N GLY A 343 -15.58 -33.09 7.69
CA GLY A 343 -15.02 -34.42 7.36
C GLY A 343 -13.50 -34.43 7.22
N SER A 344 -12.82 -35.43 7.78
CA SER A 344 -11.35 -35.58 7.81
C SER A 344 -10.72 -35.92 6.45
N HIS A 345 -11.52 -36.36 5.47
CA HIS A 345 -11.02 -36.91 4.20
C HIS A 345 -11.36 -36.08 2.95
N ALA A 346 -12.26 -35.11 3.04
CA ALA A 346 -12.59 -34.25 1.89
C ALA A 346 -11.43 -33.29 1.58
N THR A 347 -11.12 -33.14 0.28
CA THR A 347 -10.25 -32.07 -0.22
C THR A 347 -10.96 -30.73 -0.04
N VAL A 348 -10.26 -29.74 0.49
CA VAL A 348 -10.84 -28.42 0.80
C VAL A 348 -10.08 -27.33 0.07
N ALA A 349 -10.74 -26.23 -0.27
CA ALA A 349 -10.06 -25.09 -0.86
C ALA A 349 -9.11 -24.44 0.15
N ALA A 350 -7.93 -24.01 -0.31
CA ALA A 350 -7.05 -23.15 0.46
C ALA A 350 -7.40 -21.67 0.18
N GLY A 351 -7.19 -20.81 1.17
CA GLY A 351 -7.39 -19.37 1.05
C GLY A 351 -6.55 -18.61 2.08
N THR A 352 -6.76 -17.29 2.15
CA THR A 352 -6.13 -16.45 3.17
C THR A 352 -7.17 -15.80 4.07
N PHE A 353 -6.92 -15.83 5.37
CA PHE A 353 -7.87 -15.44 6.42
C PHE A 353 -7.16 -14.59 7.47
N ASP A 354 -7.90 -13.89 8.33
CA ASP A 354 -7.28 -13.17 9.45
C ASP A 354 -6.41 -14.13 10.26
N CYS A 355 -5.19 -13.70 10.57
CA CYS A 355 -4.24 -14.50 11.31
C CYS A 355 -4.71 -14.69 12.77
N THR A 356 -5.21 -15.88 13.08
CA THR A 356 -5.71 -16.24 14.41
C THR A 356 -4.67 -17.01 15.23
N GLY A 357 -3.68 -17.64 14.58
CA GLY A 357 -2.74 -18.56 15.20
C GLY A 357 -3.34 -19.92 15.58
N GLN A 358 -4.54 -20.23 15.08
CA GLN A 358 -5.18 -21.52 15.29
C GLN A 358 -4.44 -22.65 14.56
N ALA A 359 -4.69 -23.90 14.97
CA ALA A 359 -3.99 -25.07 14.46
C ALA A 359 -4.19 -25.31 12.95
N ASP A 360 -5.29 -24.80 12.38
CA ASP A 360 -5.64 -24.90 10.96
C ASP A 360 -5.00 -23.80 10.09
N GLN A 361 -4.37 -22.79 10.72
CA GLN A 361 -3.50 -21.81 10.09
C GLN A 361 -2.02 -22.01 10.45
N SER A 362 -1.73 -23.09 11.18
CA SER A 362 -0.39 -23.45 11.61
C SER A 362 0.11 -24.68 10.86
N TRP A 363 1.34 -24.61 10.37
CA TRP A 363 1.92 -25.57 9.44
C TRP A 363 3.18 -26.22 10.03
N ARG A 364 3.35 -27.52 9.79
CA ARG A 364 4.64 -28.22 9.93
C ARG A 364 5.24 -28.32 8.53
N ILE A 365 6.52 -27.99 8.40
CA ILE A 365 7.21 -28.02 7.11
C ILE A 365 8.24 -29.14 7.17
N ASN A 366 8.03 -30.18 6.36
CA ASN A 366 8.85 -31.40 6.34
C ASN A 366 9.35 -31.65 4.92
N ALA A 367 10.65 -31.40 4.68
CA ALA A 367 11.30 -31.65 3.39
C ALA A 367 10.54 -31.08 2.17
N GLY A 368 9.93 -29.89 2.32
CA GLY A 368 9.14 -29.23 1.26
C GLY A 368 7.64 -29.52 1.31
N THR A 369 7.18 -30.45 2.14
CA THR A 369 5.75 -30.66 2.40
C THR A 369 5.24 -29.65 3.43
N ILE A 370 4.10 -29.00 3.15
CA ILE A 370 3.43 -28.05 4.07
C ILE A 370 2.22 -28.75 4.68
N GLU A 371 2.38 -29.27 5.89
CA GLU A 371 1.39 -30.09 6.61
C GLU A 371 0.60 -29.26 7.63
N SER A 372 -0.72 -29.38 7.63
CA SER A 372 -1.58 -28.72 8.62
C SER A 372 -1.36 -29.29 10.02
N LYS A 373 -1.23 -28.43 11.05
CA LYS A 373 -1.16 -28.90 12.44
C LYS A 373 -2.50 -29.43 12.95
N ALA A 374 -3.62 -29.01 12.36
CA ALA A 374 -4.97 -29.46 12.70
C ALA A 374 -5.37 -30.87 12.19
N GLY A 375 -4.56 -31.53 11.35
CA GLY A 375 -4.93 -32.84 10.80
C GLY A 375 -4.04 -33.28 9.64
N PRO A 376 -4.32 -34.44 9.01
CA PRO A 376 -3.42 -35.10 8.05
C PRO A 376 -3.49 -34.48 6.64
N ARG A 377 -3.68 -33.16 6.55
CA ARG A 377 -3.82 -32.45 5.28
C ARG A 377 -2.55 -31.72 4.90
N CYS A 378 -2.23 -31.75 3.62
CA CYS A 378 -1.08 -31.09 3.02
C CYS A 378 -1.53 -30.05 1.99
N LEU A 379 -0.81 -28.93 1.92
CA LEU A 379 -0.97 -27.97 0.83
C LEU A 379 -0.67 -28.66 -0.50
N THR A 380 -1.66 -28.63 -1.39
CA THR A 380 -1.69 -29.44 -2.61
C THR A 380 -1.88 -28.53 -3.82
N ALA A 381 -0.95 -28.61 -4.77
CA ALA A 381 -1.04 -27.93 -6.05
C ALA A 381 -1.93 -28.74 -7.02
N ALA A 382 -3.07 -28.16 -7.40
CA ALA A 382 -4.03 -28.79 -8.31
C ALA A 382 -4.18 -27.94 -9.58
N ALA A 383 -3.29 -28.15 -10.55
CA ALA A 383 -3.16 -27.36 -11.77
C ALA A 383 -2.99 -25.86 -11.52
N ARG A 384 -4.08 -25.06 -11.57
CA ARG A 384 -4.07 -23.61 -11.29
C ARG A 384 -4.65 -23.23 -9.92
N ARG A 385 -5.12 -24.21 -9.16
CA ARG A 385 -5.73 -24.03 -7.84
C ARG A 385 -4.81 -24.56 -6.75
N VAL A 386 -5.08 -24.11 -5.53
CA VAL A 386 -4.42 -24.60 -4.31
C VAL A 386 -5.49 -25.15 -3.38
N THR A 387 -5.27 -26.38 -2.92
CA THR A 387 -6.18 -27.08 -2.03
C THR A 387 -5.44 -27.64 -0.83
N LEU A 388 -6.19 -28.15 0.14
CA LEU A 388 -5.68 -28.98 1.21
C LEU A 388 -6.29 -30.37 1.04
N ALA A 389 -5.44 -31.34 0.69
CA ALA A 389 -5.82 -32.74 0.50
C ALA A 389 -5.07 -33.62 1.51
N ARG A 390 -5.45 -34.89 1.64
CA ARG A 390 -4.73 -35.84 2.51
C ARG A 390 -3.26 -35.90 2.07
N CYS A 391 -2.34 -35.88 3.03
CA CYS A 391 -0.92 -36.03 2.75
C CYS A 391 -0.67 -37.40 2.10
N ASP A 392 -0.04 -37.42 0.93
CA ASP A 392 0.26 -38.61 0.16
C ASP A 392 1.74 -38.69 -0.30
N GLY A 393 2.53 -37.67 0.02
CA GLY A 393 3.98 -37.62 -0.26
C GLY A 393 4.31 -37.54 -1.75
N ARG A 394 3.34 -37.18 -2.60
CA ARG A 394 3.56 -37.05 -4.04
C ARG A 394 4.04 -35.64 -4.41
N PRO A 395 4.67 -35.48 -5.60
CA PRO A 395 5.27 -34.20 -6.00
C PRO A 395 4.33 -33.00 -6.01
N HIS A 396 3.02 -33.21 -6.16
CA HIS A 396 2.03 -32.13 -6.12
C HIS A 396 1.80 -31.54 -4.71
N GLN A 397 2.43 -32.12 -3.67
CA GLN A 397 2.46 -31.60 -2.30
C GLN A 397 3.86 -31.09 -1.90
N GLU A 398 4.81 -31.06 -2.84
CA GLU A 398 6.15 -30.55 -2.61
C GLU A 398 6.25 -29.06 -2.99
N TRP A 399 6.83 -28.29 -2.09
CA TRP A 399 7.00 -26.85 -2.19
C TRP A 399 8.44 -26.44 -1.90
N ARG A 400 8.86 -25.34 -2.53
CA ARG A 400 10.16 -24.69 -2.34
C ARG A 400 9.95 -23.22 -2.06
N ARG A 401 10.90 -22.59 -1.39
CA ARG A 401 10.88 -21.15 -1.14
C ARG A 401 11.89 -20.43 -2.03
N GLY A 402 11.45 -19.40 -2.75
CA GLY A 402 12.31 -18.47 -3.47
C GLY A 402 13.04 -17.53 -2.51
N ALA A 403 14.11 -16.90 -2.98
CA ALA A 403 14.91 -15.96 -2.19
C ALA A 403 14.05 -14.78 -1.68
N ASP A 404 13.09 -14.35 -2.51
CA ASP A 404 12.25 -13.18 -2.28
C ASP A 404 10.92 -13.50 -1.57
N GLY A 405 10.78 -14.73 -1.06
CA GLY A 405 9.62 -15.17 -0.28
C GLY A 405 8.52 -15.84 -1.09
N GLU A 406 8.75 -16.15 -2.36
CA GLU A 406 7.80 -16.92 -3.15
C GLU A 406 7.71 -18.36 -2.66
N ILE A 407 6.52 -18.96 -2.74
CA ILE A 407 6.31 -20.39 -2.43
C ILE A 407 5.97 -21.10 -3.74
N GLN A 408 6.92 -21.88 -4.25
CA GLN A 408 6.88 -22.53 -5.56
C GLN A 408 6.50 -24.00 -5.44
N SER A 409 5.58 -24.49 -6.27
CA SER A 409 5.27 -25.92 -6.37
C SER A 409 6.32 -26.68 -7.18
N ALA A 410 6.76 -27.82 -6.67
CA ALA A 410 7.80 -28.65 -7.28
C ALA A 410 7.27 -29.77 -8.20
N GLY A 411 6.01 -30.18 -8.06
CA GLY A 411 5.44 -31.30 -8.83
C GLY A 411 5.03 -31.02 -10.27
N ALA A 412 5.22 -32.00 -11.16
CA ALA A 412 5.08 -31.90 -12.63
C ALA A 412 3.79 -31.21 -13.17
N ALA A 413 2.62 -31.41 -12.53
CA ALA A 413 1.35 -30.84 -13.00
C ALA A 413 1.21 -29.31 -12.76
N ALA A 414 2.03 -28.75 -11.87
CA ALA A 414 2.09 -27.33 -11.57
C ALA A 414 3.55 -26.86 -11.41
N ALA A 415 4.51 -27.61 -11.98
CA ALA A 415 5.92 -27.42 -11.72
C ALA A 415 6.33 -26.00 -12.09
N GLY A 416 7.00 -25.33 -11.16
CA GLY A 416 7.52 -23.99 -11.38
C GLY A 416 6.51 -22.85 -11.24
N ARG A 417 5.27 -23.12 -10.79
CA ARG A 417 4.29 -22.09 -10.45
C ARG A 417 4.38 -21.71 -8.97
N CYS A 418 4.00 -20.49 -8.64
CA CYS A 418 4.03 -19.96 -7.29
C CYS A 418 2.64 -19.67 -6.74
N LEU A 419 2.52 -19.82 -5.43
CA LEU A 419 1.37 -19.43 -4.63
C LEU A 419 1.12 -17.93 -4.81
N PHE A 420 -0.08 -17.58 -5.27
CA PHE A 420 -0.44 -16.23 -5.66
C PHE A 420 -1.74 -15.81 -5.00
N GLN A 421 -1.67 -14.81 -4.13
CA GLN A 421 -2.85 -14.17 -3.52
C GLN A 421 -3.27 -12.98 -4.39
N GLU A 422 -4.42 -13.10 -5.08
CA GLU A 422 -5.03 -11.95 -5.75
C GLU A 422 -5.29 -10.83 -4.73
N ASP A 423 -5.06 -9.57 -5.12
CA ASP A 423 -5.21 -8.43 -4.21
C ASP A 423 -6.64 -8.31 -3.66
N LEU A 424 -6.76 -8.00 -2.37
CA LEU A 424 -8.03 -7.98 -1.66
C LEU A 424 -8.93 -6.78 -1.99
N ALA A 425 -8.45 -5.79 -2.76
CA ALA A 425 -9.30 -4.74 -3.34
C ALA A 425 -10.05 -5.17 -4.60
N LEU A 426 -9.74 -6.34 -5.17
CA LEU A 426 -10.53 -6.94 -6.25
C LEU A 426 -11.88 -7.42 -5.73
N ARG A 427 -12.88 -7.54 -6.62
CA ARG A 427 -14.25 -7.92 -6.23
C ARG A 427 -14.35 -9.35 -5.69
N ASN A 428 -13.55 -10.27 -6.21
CA ASN A 428 -13.57 -11.70 -5.87
C ASN A 428 -12.14 -12.26 -5.84
N PRO A 429 -11.32 -11.87 -4.85
CA PRO A 429 -9.92 -12.30 -4.78
C PRO A 429 -9.81 -13.79 -4.46
N ARG A 430 -8.88 -14.48 -5.13
CA ARG A 430 -8.62 -15.91 -4.96
C ARG A 430 -7.15 -16.20 -4.67
N LEU A 431 -6.93 -17.35 -4.06
CA LEU A 431 -5.62 -17.98 -3.95
C LEU A 431 -5.41 -18.95 -5.13
N LEU A 432 -4.36 -18.73 -5.91
CA LEU A 432 -4.12 -19.42 -7.19
C LEU A 432 -2.65 -19.83 -7.33
N LEU A 433 -2.36 -20.56 -8.41
CA LEU A 433 -0.99 -20.79 -8.89
C LEU A 433 -0.73 -19.97 -10.15
N LYS A 434 0.27 -19.09 -10.11
CA LYS A 434 0.71 -18.22 -11.23
C LYS A 434 2.20 -18.44 -11.54
N PRO A 435 2.72 -17.97 -12.67
CA PRO A 435 4.17 -17.90 -12.86
C PRO A 435 4.84 -17.15 -11.69
N CYS A 436 6.01 -17.60 -11.27
CA CYS A 436 6.76 -16.99 -10.17
C CYS A 436 7.40 -15.64 -10.53
N SER A 437 7.32 -15.22 -11.79
CA SER A 437 7.86 -13.95 -12.26
C SER A 437 6.82 -13.17 -13.10
N PRO A 438 6.96 -11.82 -13.18
CA PRO A 438 7.83 -10.98 -12.35
C PRO A 438 7.42 -11.00 -10.87
N LEU A 439 8.41 -10.79 -9.99
CA LEU A 439 8.21 -10.65 -8.54
C LEU A 439 7.27 -9.48 -8.26
N ARG A 440 6.36 -9.68 -7.31
CA ARG A 440 5.32 -8.70 -6.93
C ARG A 440 4.72 -9.06 -5.55
N PRO A 441 4.02 -8.14 -4.89
CA PRO A 441 3.42 -8.39 -3.58
C PRO A 441 2.54 -9.65 -3.52
N GLU A 442 1.78 -9.94 -4.59
CA GLU A 442 0.87 -11.08 -4.68
C GLU A 442 1.57 -12.45 -4.66
N LEU A 443 2.88 -12.47 -4.93
CA LEU A 443 3.73 -13.67 -4.90
C LEU A 443 4.53 -13.81 -3.60
N SER A 444 4.54 -12.79 -2.75
CA SER A 444 5.42 -12.73 -1.57
C SER A 444 4.73 -13.28 -0.32
N TRP A 445 5.44 -14.16 0.39
CA TRP A 445 5.00 -14.82 1.61
C TRP A 445 6.13 -14.84 2.66
N TYR A 446 5.76 -14.75 3.93
CA TYR A 446 6.70 -14.86 5.06
C TYR A 446 6.20 -15.86 6.12
N GLY A 447 7.09 -16.25 7.02
CA GLY A 447 6.84 -17.35 7.98
C GLY A 447 7.11 -18.76 7.43
N ALA A 448 7.35 -18.89 6.11
CA ALA A 448 7.66 -20.17 5.44
C ALA A 448 9.17 -20.52 5.39
N GLY A 449 9.98 -19.99 6.31
CA GLY A 449 11.46 -20.06 6.24
C GLY A 449 12.07 -21.46 6.33
N ALA A 450 11.31 -22.47 6.76
CA ALA A 450 11.76 -23.87 6.84
C ALA A 450 11.59 -24.65 5.52
N LEU A 451 11.04 -24.04 4.47
CA LEU A 451 10.98 -24.66 3.14
C LEU A 451 12.37 -24.75 2.51
N PRO A 452 12.67 -25.83 1.75
CA PRO A 452 13.88 -25.90 0.94
C PRO A 452 13.97 -24.72 -0.02
N VAL A 453 15.17 -24.14 -0.15
CA VAL A 453 15.41 -23.03 -1.08
C VAL A 453 15.33 -23.54 -2.52
N SER A 454 14.62 -22.81 -3.38
CA SER A 454 14.60 -23.12 -4.81
C SER A 454 15.99 -22.85 -5.40
N VAL A 455 16.63 -23.89 -5.93
CA VAL A 455 17.88 -23.73 -6.69
C VAL A 455 17.51 -23.10 -8.03
N ALA A 456 17.95 -21.87 -8.26
CA ALA A 456 17.79 -21.21 -9.55
C ALA A 456 18.47 -22.07 -10.62
N THR A 457 17.70 -22.66 -11.53
CA THR A 457 18.26 -23.13 -12.79
C THR A 457 18.66 -21.88 -13.55
N SER A 458 19.96 -21.55 -13.53
CA SER A 458 20.51 -20.48 -14.35
C SER A 458 20.18 -20.79 -15.81
N SER A 459 19.24 -20.07 -16.39
CA SER A 459 19.21 -19.96 -17.85
C SER A 459 20.46 -19.17 -18.21
N ALA A 460 21.43 -19.87 -18.81
CA ALA A 460 22.59 -19.21 -19.39
C ALA A 460 22.10 -18.10 -20.34
N PRO A 461 22.69 -16.89 -20.31
CA PRO A 461 22.34 -15.87 -21.28
C PRO A 461 22.64 -16.44 -22.68
N THR A 462 21.61 -16.45 -23.53
CA THR A 462 21.77 -16.65 -24.96
C THR A 462 22.78 -15.61 -25.46
N PRO A 463 23.86 -16.01 -26.15
CA PRO A 463 24.72 -15.03 -26.81
C PRO A 463 23.87 -14.29 -27.85
N VAL A 464 23.82 -12.97 -27.72
CA VAL A 464 23.20 -12.09 -28.72
C VAL A 464 24.12 -12.09 -29.94
N PRO A 465 23.60 -12.28 -31.17
CA PRO A 465 24.38 -12.25 -32.40
C PRO A 465 24.97 -10.87 -32.70
#